data_AF-A0A7C1CAA2-F1
#
_entry.id   AF-A0A7C1CAA2-F1
#
_cell.length_a   1.000
_cell.length_b   1.000
_cell.length_c   1.000
_cell.angle_alpha   90.00
_cell.angle_beta   90.00
_cell.angle_gamma   90.00
#
_symmetry.space_group_name_H-M   'P 1'
#
loop_
_entity.id
_entity.type
_entity.pdbx_description
1 polymer ?
#
loop_
_entity_poly.entity_id
_entity_poly.type
_entity_poly.pdbx_seq_one_letter_code
_entity_poly.pdbx_strand_id
1 'polypeptide(L)'
;TELRTAVKESVIKAKEELLQNRQKGEIIEQLLKEHRFSIPEGLLETEINAINNEEKRKNPEVDPDAIKDESREKATRNVKLNLILDAVADRQEIFISDEELKKKILELSNSMYITPENFMKMYLPDENAYYYFRQNIIREKTIDYIYERAVSVEEDSGPSGKEESETEPKGEDE
;
A
#
# COMPACT_ATOMS: atom_id res chain seq x y z
N THR A 1 -25.56 -24.98 -10.80
CA THR A 1 -24.30 -25.15 -10.03
C THR A 1 -23.30 -24.01 -10.23
N GLU A 2 -23.56 -23.08 -11.15
CA GLU A 2 -22.70 -21.91 -11.40
C GLU A 2 -22.69 -20.89 -10.26
N LEU A 3 -23.83 -20.64 -9.60
CA LEU A 3 -23.91 -19.69 -8.48
C LEU A 3 -23.03 -20.11 -7.30
N ARG A 4 -22.92 -21.42 -7.03
CA ARG A 4 -22.07 -21.93 -5.94
C ARG A 4 -20.59 -21.76 -6.26
N THR A 5 -20.21 -21.92 -7.53
CA THR A 5 -18.85 -21.70 -8.01
C THR A 5 -18.49 -20.21 -7.95
N ALA A 6 -19.36 -19.33 -8.45
CA ALA A 6 -19.15 -17.89 -8.41
C ALA A 6 -19.01 -17.34 -6.97
N VAL A 7 -19.85 -17.84 -6.04
CA VAL A 7 -19.74 -17.50 -4.62
C VAL A 7 -18.45 -18.04 -4.00
N LYS A 8 -18.00 -19.24 -4.39
CA LYS A 8 -16.74 -19.79 -3.90
C LYS A 8 -15.54 -18.95 -4.39
N GLU A 9 -15.54 -18.59 -5.67
CA GLU A 9 -14.49 -17.75 -6.27
C GLU A 9 -14.44 -16.36 -5.65
N SER A 10 -15.59 -15.73 -5.41
CA SER A 10 -15.63 -14.41 -4.75
C SER A 10 -15.10 -14.45 -3.32
N VAL A 11 -15.42 -15.51 -2.57
CA VAL A 11 -14.90 -15.71 -1.21
C VAL A 11 -13.38 -15.95 -1.21
N ILE A 12 -12.85 -16.69 -2.19
CA ILE A 12 -11.40 -16.91 -2.31
C ILE A 12 -10.70 -15.59 -2.61
N LYS A 13 -11.16 -14.83 -3.61
CA LYS A 13 -10.61 -13.51 -3.92
C LYS A 13 -10.63 -12.56 -2.71
N ALA A 14 -11.77 -12.47 -2.02
CA ALA A 14 -11.88 -11.63 -0.84
C ALA A 14 -10.89 -12.02 0.27
N LYS A 15 -10.61 -13.32 0.44
CA LYS A 15 -9.60 -13.80 1.39
C LYS A 15 -8.18 -13.46 0.96
N GLU A 16 -7.87 -13.62 -0.32
CA GLU A 16 -6.56 -13.28 -0.89
C GLU A 16 -6.27 -11.79 -0.74
N GLU A 17 -7.23 -10.93 -1.10
CA GLU A 17 -7.13 -9.47 -0.94
C GLU A 17 -6.92 -9.08 0.53
N LEU A 18 -7.65 -9.71 1.45
CA LEU A 18 -7.49 -9.45 2.88
C LEU A 18 -6.10 -9.86 3.39
N LEU A 19 -5.59 -11.00 2.96
CA LEU A 19 -4.25 -11.46 3.32
C LEU A 19 -3.17 -10.53 2.76
N GLN A 20 -3.28 -10.16 1.49
CA GLN A 20 -2.37 -9.21 0.83
C GLN A 20 -2.37 -7.87 1.56
N ASN A 21 -3.53 -7.32 1.89
CA ASN A 21 -3.64 -6.05 2.61
C ASN A 21 -3.00 -6.13 4.01
N ARG A 22 -3.16 -7.25 4.72
CA ARG A 22 -2.50 -7.46 6.01
C ARG A 22 -0.97 -7.47 5.87
N GLN A 23 -0.45 -8.23 4.91
CA GLN A 23 1.00 -8.31 4.66
C GLN A 23 1.58 -6.96 4.24
N LYS A 24 0.89 -6.22 3.36
CA LYS A 24 1.28 -4.85 3.00
C LYS A 24 1.28 -3.92 4.21
N GLY A 25 0.31 -4.07 5.12
CA GLY A 25 0.30 -3.36 6.40
C GLY A 25 1.54 -3.65 7.26
N GLU A 26 1.96 -4.92 7.34
CA GLU A 26 3.16 -5.33 8.08
C GLU A 26 4.45 -4.75 7.46
N ILE A 27 4.54 -4.72 6.12
CA ILE A 27 5.64 -4.07 5.39
C ILE A 27 5.71 -2.59 5.75
N ILE A 28 4.57 -1.88 5.73
CA ILE A 28 4.50 -0.47 6.08
C ILE A 28 5.00 -0.22 7.52
N GLU A 29 4.58 -1.05 8.48
CA GLU A 29 5.06 -0.94 9.86
C GLU A 29 6.58 -1.14 9.97
N GLN A 30 7.13 -2.08 9.21
CA GLN A 30 8.56 -2.35 9.21
C GLN A 30 9.34 -1.17 8.60
N LEU A 31 8.90 -0.64 7.46
CA LEU A 31 9.50 0.54 6.83
C LEU A 31 9.54 1.74 7.80
N LEU A 32 8.44 1.96 8.53
CA LEU A 32 8.36 3.05 9.50
C LEU A 32 9.26 2.85 10.72
N LYS A 33 9.53 1.61 11.13
CA LYS A 33 10.41 1.28 12.26
C LYS A 33 11.89 1.38 11.90
N GLU A 34 12.27 0.91 10.71
CA GLU A 34 13.67 0.84 10.27
C GLU A 34 14.24 2.21 9.90
N HIS A 35 13.43 3.08 9.30
CA HIS A 35 13.88 4.39 8.86
C HIS A 35 13.56 5.46 9.90
N ARG A 36 14.57 6.11 10.50
CA ARG A 36 14.40 7.23 11.43
C ARG A 36 14.97 8.51 10.84
N PHE A 37 14.11 9.48 10.58
CA PHE A 37 14.47 10.81 10.09
C PHE A 37 13.47 11.85 10.60
N SER A 38 13.88 13.12 10.61
CA SER A 38 13.02 14.24 10.97
C SER A 38 12.11 14.63 9.80
N ILE A 39 10.83 14.86 10.08
CA ILE A 39 9.87 15.29 9.08
C ILE A 39 9.90 16.82 8.94
N PRO A 40 9.90 17.38 7.72
CA PRO A 40 9.76 18.81 7.52
C PRO A 40 8.42 19.32 8.07
N GLU A 41 8.46 20.35 8.91
CA GLU A 41 7.27 20.90 9.58
C GLU A 41 6.20 21.36 8.58
N GLY A 42 6.61 21.95 7.45
CA GLY A 42 5.66 22.35 6.39
C GLY A 42 4.83 21.18 5.83
N LEU A 43 5.45 20.02 5.59
CA LEU A 43 4.74 18.84 5.10
C LEU A 43 3.82 18.25 6.18
N LEU A 44 4.27 18.28 7.43
CA LEU A 44 3.46 17.83 8.56
C LEU A 44 2.19 18.69 8.70
N GLU A 45 2.31 20.01 8.64
CA GLU A 45 1.17 20.92 8.73
C GLU A 45 0.20 20.75 7.55
N THR A 46 0.71 20.55 6.32
CA THR A 46 -0.14 20.25 5.17
C THR A 46 -0.97 18.98 5.39
N GLU A 47 -0.34 17.91 5.90
CA GLU A 47 -1.02 16.63 6.16
C GLU A 47 -2.02 16.73 7.31
N ILE A 48 -1.69 17.45 8.40
CA ILE A 48 -2.63 17.71 9.51
C ILE A 48 -3.89 18.40 8.99
N ASN A 49 -3.72 19.42 8.14
CA ASN A 49 -4.85 20.13 7.54
C ASN A 49 -5.69 19.22 6.65
N ALA A 50 -5.05 18.34 5.86
CA ALA A 50 -5.75 17.37 5.03
C ALA A 50 -6.58 16.39 5.86
N ILE A 51 -6.00 15.82 6.92
CA ILE A 51 -6.68 14.90 7.85
C ILE A 51 -7.85 15.60 8.53
N ASN A 52 -7.64 16.81 9.07
CA ASN A 52 -8.71 17.56 9.74
C ASN A 52 -9.87 17.89 8.78
N ASN A 53 -9.58 18.20 7.52
CA ASN A 53 -10.60 18.44 6.51
C ASN A 53 -11.37 17.16 6.15
N GLU A 54 -10.68 16.01 6.10
CA GLU A 54 -11.31 14.71 5.90
C GLU A 54 -12.25 14.35 7.06
N GLU A 55 -11.79 14.54 8.29
CA GLU A 55 -12.58 14.23 9.49
C GLU A 55 -13.80 15.16 9.62
N LYS A 56 -13.67 16.45 9.31
CA LYS A 56 -14.82 17.37 9.23
C LYS A 56 -15.84 16.98 8.17
N ARG A 57 -15.39 16.39 7.05
CA ARG A 57 -16.30 15.89 6.00
C ARG A 57 -17.07 14.65 6.46
N LYS A 58 -16.45 13.78 7.26
CA LYS A 58 -17.11 12.60 7.84
C LYS A 58 -18.04 12.97 9.00
N ASN A 59 -17.59 13.88 9.86
CA ASN A 59 -18.31 14.36 11.03
C ASN A 59 -18.19 15.89 11.16
N PRO A 60 -19.19 16.66 10.69
CA PRO A 60 -19.17 18.12 10.74
C PRO A 60 -19.08 18.73 12.14
N GLU A 61 -19.47 17.98 13.18
CA GLU A 61 -19.47 18.43 14.58
C GLU A 61 -18.17 18.11 15.32
N VAL A 62 -17.16 17.55 14.63
CA VAL A 62 -15.88 17.21 15.27
C VAL A 62 -15.16 18.47 15.77
N ASP A 63 -14.78 18.46 17.05
CA ASP A 63 -13.95 19.51 17.63
C ASP A 63 -12.49 19.32 17.17
N PRO A 64 -11.91 20.28 16.43
CA PRO A 64 -10.52 20.19 15.96
C PRO A 64 -9.51 20.04 17.10
N ASP A 65 -9.78 20.61 18.27
CA ASP A 65 -8.87 20.51 19.41
C ASP A 65 -8.90 19.11 20.05
N ALA A 66 -10.04 18.43 19.99
CA ALA A 66 -10.20 17.08 20.52
C ALA A 66 -9.45 16.02 19.69
N ILE A 67 -9.26 16.24 18.39
CA ILE A 67 -8.55 15.31 17.48
C ILE A 67 -7.12 15.74 17.18
N LYS A 68 -6.65 16.86 17.75
CA LYS A 68 -5.38 17.48 17.36
C LYS A 68 -4.17 16.54 17.49
N ASP A 69 -4.07 15.84 18.61
CA ASP A 69 -2.94 14.94 18.89
C ASP A 69 -2.99 13.69 17.99
N GLU A 70 -4.18 13.11 17.79
CA GLU A 70 -4.39 11.98 16.89
C GLU A 70 -4.11 12.37 15.43
N SER A 71 -4.61 13.52 14.98
CA SER A 71 -4.33 14.06 13.65
C SER A 71 -2.84 14.30 13.46
N ARG A 72 -2.13 14.79 14.49
CA ARG A 72 -0.67 15.00 14.41
C ARG A 72 0.09 13.68 14.34
N GLU A 73 -0.29 12.68 15.12
CA GLU A 73 0.33 11.35 15.08
C GLU A 73 0.12 10.69 13.71
N LYS A 74 -1.13 10.70 13.23
CA LYS A 74 -1.50 10.17 11.92
C LYS A 74 -0.77 10.92 10.79
N ALA A 75 -0.71 12.25 10.85
CA ALA A 75 0.01 13.06 9.87
C ALA A 75 1.51 12.75 9.86
N THR A 76 2.13 12.65 11.03
CA THR A 76 3.54 12.28 11.19
C THR A 76 3.80 10.94 10.52
N ARG A 77 2.93 9.96 10.76
CA ARG A 77 3.03 8.63 10.17
C ARG A 77 2.87 8.67 8.64
N ASN A 78 1.86 9.37 8.13
CA ASN A 78 1.56 9.48 6.71
C ASN A 78 2.69 10.17 5.94
N VAL A 79 3.16 11.34 6.41
CA VAL A 79 4.25 12.06 5.74
C VAL A 79 5.52 11.22 5.72
N LYS A 80 5.84 10.55 6.84
CA LYS A 80 7.00 9.66 6.90
C LYS A 80 6.90 8.53 5.89
N LEU A 81 5.76 7.86 5.82
CA LEU A 81 5.53 6.80 4.85
C LEU A 81 5.65 7.31 3.41
N ASN A 82 5.01 8.44 3.10
CA ASN A 82 5.05 9.05 1.78
C ASN A 82 6.49 9.34 1.34
N LEU A 83 7.29 9.97 2.21
CA LEU A 83 8.69 10.26 1.90
C LEU A 83 9.53 9.00 1.68
N ILE A 84 9.27 7.92 2.43
CA ILE A 84 9.96 6.63 2.21
C ILE A 84 9.57 6.06 0.86
N LEU A 85 8.27 6.01 0.55
CA LEU A 85 7.77 5.46 -0.70
C LEU A 85 8.22 6.27 -1.91
N ASP A 86 8.19 7.60 -1.83
CA ASP A 86 8.66 8.50 -2.89
C ASP A 86 10.17 8.25 -3.15
N ALA A 87 10.99 8.12 -2.10
CA ALA A 87 12.41 7.82 -2.23
C ALA A 87 12.68 6.43 -2.84
N VAL A 88 11.85 5.43 -2.52
CA VAL A 88 11.94 4.09 -3.15
C VAL A 88 11.50 4.17 -4.61
N ALA A 89 10.41 4.87 -4.91
CA ALA A 89 9.91 5.04 -6.26
C ALA A 89 10.97 5.68 -7.16
N ASP A 90 11.60 6.76 -6.70
CA ASP A 90 12.67 7.44 -7.43
C ASP A 90 13.88 6.52 -7.66
N ARG A 91 14.29 5.77 -6.63
CA ARG A 91 15.45 4.87 -6.73
C ARG A 91 15.21 3.66 -7.63
N GLN A 92 13.98 3.16 -7.68
CA GLN A 92 13.58 2.00 -8.46
C GLN A 92 12.95 2.38 -9.81
N GLU A 93 12.96 3.67 -10.14
CA GLU A 93 12.42 4.23 -11.38
C GLU A 93 10.94 3.82 -11.60
N ILE A 94 10.17 3.82 -10.51
CA ILE A 94 8.74 3.50 -10.54
C ILE A 94 7.98 4.74 -10.97
N PHE A 95 7.45 4.69 -12.19
CA PHE A 95 6.61 5.73 -12.74
C PHE A 95 5.23 5.21 -13.10
N ILE A 96 4.30 6.14 -13.30
CA ILE A 96 3.01 5.85 -13.93
C ILE A 96 2.98 6.47 -15.33
N SER A 97 2.67 5.63 -16.31
CA SER A 97 2.42 6.03 -17.68
C SER A 97 1.04 6.67 -17.84
N ASP A 98 0.87 7.45 -18.90
CA ASP A 98 -0.42 8.07 -19.20
C ASP A 98 -1.53 7.04 -19.45
N GLU A 99 -1.19 5.88 -19.99
CA GLU A 99 -2.12 4.78 -20.23
C GLU A 99 -2.61 4.15 -18.93
N GLU A 100 -1.69 3.85 -18.01
CA GLU A 100 -2.03 3.35 -16.67
C GLU A 100 -2.87 4.37 -15.90
N LEU A 101 -2.52 5.66 -16.00
CA LEU A 101 -3.26 6.73 -15.35
C LEU A 101 -4.69 6.83 -15.89
N LYS A 102 -4.88 6.77 -17.22
CA LYS A 102 -6.21 6.72 -17.84
C LYS A 102 -7.02 5.50 -17.38
N LYS A 103 -6.38 4.33 -17.28
CA LYS A 103 -7.02 3.11 -16.78
C LYS A 103 -7.48 3.27 -15.33
N LYS A 104 -6.62 3.83 -14.46
CA LYS A 104 -6.96 4.08 -13.05
C LYS A 104 -8.09 5.10 -12.91
N ILE A 105 -8.09 6.17 -13.72
CA ILE A 105 -9.19 7.15 -13.76
C ILE A 105 -10.51 6.46 -14.15
N LEU A 106 -10.49 5.60 -15.17
CA LEU A 106 -11.68 4.86 -15.61
C LEU A 106 -12.20 3.93 -14.52
N GLU A 107 -11.30 3.21 -13.85
CA GLU A 107 -11.63 2.30 -12.74
C GLU A 107 -12.29 3.05 -11.57
N LEU A 108 -11.65 4.13 -11.12
CA LEU A 108 -12.16 4.95 -10.01
C LEU A 108 -13.48 5.64 -10.38
N SER A 109 -13.60 6.18 -11.60
CA SER A 109 -14.86 6.78 -12.05
C SER A 109 -16.00 5.78 -12.08
N ASN A 110 -15.73 4.53 -12.48
CA ASN A 110 -16.72 3.46 -12.46
C ASN A 110 -17.14 3.09 -11.04
N SER A 111 -16.20 3.01 -10.08
CA SER A 111 -16.53 2.74 -8.67
C SER A 111 -17.39 3.83 -8.03
N MET A 112 -17.27 5.06 -8.52
CA MET A 112 -18.03 6.22 -8.07
C MET A 112 -19.31 6.46 -8.89
N TYR A 113 -19.60 5.62 -9.88
CA TYR A 113 -20.74 5.75 -10.80
C TYR A 113 -20.79 7.12 -11.53
N ILE A 114 -19.62 7.66 -11.90
CA ILE A 114 -19.49 8.91 -12.66
C ILE A 114 -18.64 8.70 -13.91
N THR A 115 -18.70 9.65 -14.85
CA THR A 115 -17.85 9.60 -16.06
C THR A 115 -16.40 9.96 -15.73
N PRO A 116 -15.41 9.45 -16.48
CA PRO A 116 -14.00 9.87 -16.33
C PRO A 116 -13.81 11.38 -16.40
N GLU A 117 -14.56 12.06 -17.28
CA GLU A 117 -14.52 13.52 -17.41
C GLU A 117 -15.00 14.22 -16.13
N ASN A 118 -16.11 13.75 -15.53
CA ASN A 118 -16.62 14.32 -14.28
C ASN A 118 -15.73 13.98 -13.09
N PHE A 119 -15.09 12.81 -13.07
CA PHE A 119 -14.06 12.48 -12.08
C PHE A 119 -12.89 13.47 -12.17
N MET A 120 -12.38 13.72 -13.38
CA MET A 120 -11.29 14.68 -13.60
C MET A 120 -11.67 16.11 -13.22
N LYS A 121 -12.94 16.51 -13.39
CA LYS A 121 -13.44 17.82 -12.93
C LYS A 121 -13.30 18.03 -11.42
N MET A 122 -13.24 16.96 -10.62
CA MET A 122 -13.03 17.07 -9.16
C MET A 122 -11.63 17.59 -8.81
N TYR A 123 -10.66 17.41 -9.71
CA TYR A 123 -9.26 17.81 -9.51
C TYR A 123 -8.90 19.11 -10.24
N LEU A 124 -9.79 19.66 -11.07
CA LEU A 124 -9.59 20.96 -11.74
C LEU A 124 -9.47 22.17 -10.80
N PRO A 125 -10.16 22.25 -9.65
CA PRO A 125 -10.11 23.45 -8.80
C PRO A 125 -8.76 23.72 -8.14
N ASP A 126 -7.89 22.71 -8.04
CA ASP A 126 -6.58 22.79 -7.39
C ASP A 126 -5.53 22.18 -8.32
N GLU A 127 -4.64 23.02 -8.85
CA GLU A 127 -3.57 22.60 -9.76
C GLU A 127 -2.67 21.50 -9.16
N ASN A 128 -2.55 21.46 -7.83
CA ASN A 128 -1.75 20.43 -7.16
C ASN A 128 -2.52 19.13 -6.93
N ALA A 129 -3.86 19.16 -6.94
CA ALA A 129 -4.66 17.98 -6.64
C ALA A 129 -4.42 16.84 -7.65
N TYR A 130 -4.24 17.18 -8.93
CA TYR A 130 -3.90 16.18 -9.94
C TYR A 130 -2.49 15.60 -9.74
N TYR A 131 -1.52 16.43 -9.35
CA TYR A 131 -0.18 15.97 -9.01
C TYR A 131 -0.22 15.00 -7.82
N TYR A 132 -0.89 15.36 -6.72
CA TYR A 132 -1.04 14.49 -5.56
C TYR A 132 -1.76 13.18 -5.89
N PHE A 133 -2.79 13.23 -6.72
CA PHE A 133 -3.47 12.04 -7.22
C PHE A 133 -2.49 11.11 -7.95
N ARG A 134 -1.69 11.64 -8.88
CA ARG A 134 -0.67 10.87 -9.59
C ARG A 134 0.36 10.27 -8.62
N GLN A 135 0.82 11.05 -7.65
CA GLN A 135 1.80 10.58 -6.66
C GLN A 135 1.23 9.47 -5.76
N ASN A 136 -0.04 9.55 -5.37
CA ASN A 136 -0.68 8.49 -4.59
C ASN A 136 -0.68 7.16 -5.37
N ILE A 137 -0.93 7.18 -6.68
CA ILE A 137 -0.90 5.96 -7.49
C ILE A 137 0.53 5.40 -7.62
N ILE A 138 1.54 6.27 -7.77
CA ILE A 138 2.94 5.84 -7.77
C ILE A 138 3.30 5.18 -6.43
N ARG A 139 2.86 5.76 -5.31
CA ARG A 139 3.07 5.18 -3.97
C ARG A 139 2.35 3.84 -3.80
N GLU A 140 1.12 3.69 -4.30
CA GLU A 140 0.43 2.39 -4.37
C GLU A 140 1.27 1.35 -5.14
N LYS A 141 1.71 1.69 -6.36
CA LYS A 141 2.58 0.83 -7.17
C LYS A 141 3.89 0.48 -6.46
N THR A 142 4.42 1.41 -5.67
CA THR A 142 5.66 1.21 -4.93
C THR A 142 5.48 0.22 -3.79
N ILE A 143 4.35 0.29 -3.07
CA ILE A 143 4.01 -0.73 -2.05
C ILE A 143 3.85 -2.09 -2.70
N ASP A 144 3.17 -2.17 -3.85
CA ASP A 144 3.01 -3.42 -4.60
C ASP A 144 4.36 -4.01 -5.02
N TYR A 145 5.26 -3.17 -5.54
CA TYR A 145 6.62 -3.55 -5.91
C TYR A 145 7.44 -4.10 -4.72
N ILE A 146 7.32 -3.47 -3.54
CA ILE A 146 7.99 -3.92 -2.31
C ILE A 146 7.38 -5.25 -1.86
N TYR A 147 6.05 -5.36 -1.89
CA TYR A 147 5.33 -6.59 -1.52
C TYR A 147 5.75 -7.78 -2.37
N GLU A 148 5.76 -7.64 -3.70
CA GLU A 148 6.16 -8.71 -4.61
C GLU A 148 7.56 -9.23 -4.29
N ARG A 149 8.52 -8.32 -4.02
CA ARG A 149 9.89 -8.72 -3.64
C ARG A 149 10.00 -9.33 -2.26
N ALA A 150 9.26 -8.80 -1.29
CA ALA A 150 9.27 -9.34 0.06
C ALA A 150 8.74 -10.78 0.09
N VAL A 151 7.67 -11.07 -0.67
CA VAL A 151 7.12 -12.42 -0.81
C VAL A 151 8.07 -13.33 -1.61
N SER A 152 8.71 -12.85 -2.68
CA SER A 152 9.68 -13.66 -3.43
C SER A 152 10.89 -14.10 -2.59
N VAL A 153 11.22 -13.38 -1.50
CA VAL A 153 12.29 -13.80 -0.56
C VAL A 153 11.87 -15.00 0.30
N GLU A 154 10.58 -15.24 0.52
CA GLU A 154 10.10 -16.43 1.26
C GLU A 154 10.19 -17.73 0.43
N GLU A 155 10.16 -17.64 -0.91
CA GLU A 155 10.29 -18.81 -1.81
C GLU A 155 11.72 -19.33 -1.98
N ASP A 156 12.76 -18.59 -1.54
CA ASP A 156 14.16 -19.03 -1.59
C ASP A 156 14.67 -19.57 -0.24
N SER A 157 13.77 -20.16 0.56
CA SER A 157 14.18 -21.12 1.59
C SER A 157 14.42 -22.48 0.93
N GLY A 158 15.59 -22.62 0.32
CA GLY A 158 16.07 -23.83 -0.35
C GLY A 158 15.93 -25.13 0.46
N PRO A 159 16.01 -26.29 -0.20
CA PRO A 159 15.63 -27.57 0.38
C PRO A 159 16.65 -27.98 1.45
N SER A 160 16.29 -27.84 2.73
CA SER A 160 16.94 -28.62 3.78
C SER A 160 16.38 -30.04 3.78
N GLY A 161 16.63 -30.76 2.68
CA GLY A 161 16.67 -32.22 2.69
C GLY A 161 17.86 -32.64 3.53
N LYS A 162 17.66 -32.76 4.84
CA LYS A 162 18.50 -33.60 5.67
C LYS A 162 18.18 -35.04 5.27
N GLU A 163 18.84 -35.54 4.23
CA GLU A 163 18.98 -36.97 4.07
C GLU A 163 19.86 -37.47 5.22
N GLU A 164 19.20 -38.24 6.08
CA GLU A 164 19.80 -39.08 7.10
C GLU A 164 20.79 -40.02 6.42
N SER A 165 22.08 -39.78 6.64
CA SER A 165 23.10 -40.81 6.44
C SER A 165 23.05 -41.73 7.67
N GLU A 166 22.20 -42.75 7.61
CA GLU A 166 22.28 -43.93 8.48
C GLU A 166 23.70 -44.51 8.39
N THR A 167 24.43 -44.42 9.50
CA THR A 167 25.68 -45.15 9.71
C THR A 167 25.36 -46.60 10.08
N GLU A 168 25.68 -47.51 9.15
CA GLU A 168 26.11 -48.91 9.32
C GLU A 168 25.10 -49.93 9.92
N PRO A 169 25.22 -51.26 9.62
CA PRO A 169 26.45 -51.98 9.25
C PRO A 169 26.32 -52.98 8.09
N LYS A 170 27.46 -53.33 7.47
CA LYS A 170 27.65 -54.62 6.79
C LYS A 170 28.82 -55.35 7.43
N GLY A 171 28.55 -56.47 8.11
CA GLY A 171 29.42 -57.64 8.00
C GLY A 171 29.36 -58.17 6.55
N GLU A 172 30.27 -59.01 6.06
CA GLU A 172 31.17 -59.97 6.69
C GLU A 172 32.45 -60.08 5.80
N ASP A 173 33.36 -60.97 6.22
CA ASP A 173 34.41 -61.65 5.43
C ASP A 173 35.86 -61.09 5.49
N GLU A 174 36.59 -61.46 6.56
CA GLU A 174 37.68 -62.48 6.58
C GLU A 174 38.39 -62.53 7.94
#